data_AF-S9TPP8-F1
#
_entry.id   AF-S9TPP8-F1
#
_cell.length_a   1.000
_cell.length_b   1.000
_cell.length_c   1.000
_cell.angle_alpha   90.00
_cell.angle_beta   90.00
_cell.angle_gamma   90.00
#
_symmetry.space_group_name_H-M   'P 1'
#
loop_
_entity.id
_entity.type
_entity.pdbx_description
1 polymer ?
#
loop_
_entity_poly.entity_id
_entity_poly.type
_entity_poly.pdbx_seq_one_letter_code
_entity_poly.pdbx_strand_id
1 'polypeptide(L)'
;MHHAEDLGAALQYIRGPLRQELAPYHLHALFRVFSHHQDCDSVLQLLDVMSGRGETTLETYARAVDFLHCSAPADVLPRALRACALALDAFGSHIFRPTAGSELATVAAYGAGPERLEALADPHAMPGAPGEDALDPACRAAPVLSALLHHTSCCAGTPLAPLLVAVWIRALGVELSDWDYACLLCALLTQTEGFPQVVQTVGLFAAFPAGEVSPAAFLERLRARGLCGAGAAHPLAQLAAAMEDGLRREGVDPLAAVTVGVVNTQCTTLEALVEGVLRDAEARPGLGPSASTPRSCTRRWASSTARGATARQAARQLLRALEGRRRWALTYAADRPPAAAVGEPYHISVQHVLDVGGLMPVLSGRCLAALRAPYQQLVKETEVAASEERLRVSAGAVHSGGAAAAALTTVTTLQAPPRVPSSVDAIACATYATNLLQSNEEARAALQRAIGLIDTGARRRLPRTTRQLLRQFAEFCSRHPLPNCKLTPVGLQERLKWSSYLEARDTALALFGSAQQARDAMKEMYLNHNQLRELRSAAVIAQDSADVAAIFFPALPPAGTRRACGRSGRRCRTCGAPPTRCRGTCGTRRCRTPTPT
;
A
#
# COMPACT_ATOMS: atom_id res chain seq x y z
N MET A 1 -11.60 -22.05 -5.28
CA MET A 1 -12.73 -21.51 -4.50
C MET A 1 -13.11 -20.18 -5.13
N HIS A 2 -14.29 -20.06 -5.75
CA HIS A 2 -14.70 -18.80 -6.43
C HIS A 2 -15.81 -18.04 -5.70
N HIS A 3 -16.49 -18.67 -4.74
CA HIS A 3 -17.53 -18.05 -3.91
C HIS A 3 -17.19 -18.29 -2.44
N ALA A 4 -16.27 -17.46 -1.91
CA ALA A 4 -16.11 -17.27 -0.47
C ALA A 4 -17.05 -16.13 -0.03
N GLU A 5 -18.35 -16.31 -0.28
CA GLU A 5 -19.41 -15.30 -0.04
C GLU A 5 -19.98 -15.37 1.39
N ASP A 6 -19.53 -16.34 2.18
CA ASP A 6 -19.89 -16.50 3.59
C ASP A 6 -18.68 -16.99 4.40
N LEU A 7 -18.34 -16.25 5.46
CA LEU A 7 -17.38 -16.65 6.48
C LEU A 7 -17.78 -17.97 7.16
N GLY A 8 -19.08 -18.19 7.40
CA GLY A 8 -19.63 -19.43 7.93
C GLY A 8 -19.27 -20.64 7.07
N ALA A 9 -19.60 -20.59 5.78
CA ALA A 9 -19.25 -21.62 4.80
C ALA A 9 -17.73 -21.87 4.71
N ALA A 10 -16.92 -20.82 4.74
CA ALA A 10 -15.46 -20.96 4.72
C ALA A 10 -14.91 -21.68 5.97
N LEU A 11 -15.39 -21.30 7.17
CA LEU A 11 -14.99 -21.94 8.43
C LEU A 11 -15.53 -23.39 8.54
N GLN A 12 -16.73 -23.66 8.00
CA GLN A 12 -17.28 -25.01 7.89
C GLN A 12 -16.50 -25.88 6.91
N TYR A 13 -16.01 -25.34 5.78
CA TYR A 13 -15.22 -26.09 4.81
C TYR A 13 -13.89 -26.61 5.40
N ILE A 14 -13.24 -25.79 6.23
CA ILE A 14 -11.99 -26.16 6.94
C ILE A 14 -12.27 -27.26 7.98
N ARG A 15 -13.31 -27.09 8.80
CA ARG A 15 -13.66 -28.07 9.87
C ARG A 15 -14.19 -29.39 9.34
N GLY A 16 -15.04 -29.37 8.31
CA GLY A 16 -15.72 -30.55 7.77
C GLY A 16 -14.93 -31.23 6.65
N PRO A 17 -15.06 -30.78 5.39
CA PRO A 17 -14.33 -31.32 4.24
C PRO A 17 -12.82 -31.51 4.42
N LEU A 18 -12.09 -30.52 4.95
CA LEU A 18 -10.64 -30.66 5.16
C LEU A 18 -10.26 -31.38 6.48
N ARG A 19 -11.20 -31.53 7.42
CA ARG A 19 -10.99 -32.08 8.77
C ARG A 19 -9.83 -31.44 9.54
N GLN A 20 -9.59 -30.15 9.31
CA GLN A 20 -8.51 -29.40 9.95
C GLN A 20 -9.04 -28.56 11.12
N GLU A 21 -8.27 -28.52 12.21
CA GLU A 21 -8.51 -27.56 13.27
C GLU A 21 -8.19 -26.15 12.80
N LEU A 22 -8.95 -25.18 13.29
CA LEU A 22 -8.97 -23.81 12.78
C LEU A 22 -7.81 -22.97 13.37
N ALA A 23 -6.57 -23.37 13.08
CA ALA A 23 -5.34 -22.71 13.50
C ALA A 23 -5.22 -21.25 12.98
N PRO A 24 -4.42 -20.37 13.64
CA PRO A 24 -4.36 -18.93 13.35
C PRO A 24 -4.06 -18.58 11.89
N TYR A 25 -3.20 -19.36 11.22
CA TYR A 25 -2.83 -19.11 9.82
C TYR A 25 -4.03 -19.20 8.86
N HIS A 26 -5.05 -20.00 9.20
CA HIS A 26 -6.31 -20.03 8.43
C HIS A 26 -7.07 -18.71 8.57
N LEU A 27 -7.17 -18.17 9.79
CA LEU A 27 -7.86 -16.91 10.04
C LEU A 27 -7.14 -15.76 9.33
N HIS A 28 -5.81 -15.70 9.40
CA HIS A 28 -5.01 -14.72 8.65
C HIS A 28 -5.09 -14.89 7.11
N ALA A 29 -5.23 -16.12 6.60
CA ALA A 29 -5.44 -16.37 5.17
C ALA A 29 -6.83 -15.90 4.73
N LEU A 30 -7.88 -16.26 5.49
CA LEU A 30 -9.25 -15.79 5.26
C LEU A 30 -9.35 -14.27 5.33
N PHE A 31 -8.68 -13.63 6.30
CA PHE A 31 -8.64 -12.17 6.45
C PHE A 31 -8.10 -11.49 5.19
N ARG A 32 -7.02 -12.03 4.62
CA ARG A 32 -6.44 -11.56 3.34
C ARG A 32 -7.38 -11.79 2.16
N VAL A 33 -8.12 -12.90 2.14
CA VAL A 33 -9.11 -13.22 1.09
C VAL A 33 -10.32 -12.27 1.15
N PHE A 34 -10.97 -12.11 2.30
CA PHE A 34 -12.08 -11.17 2.45
C PHE A 34 -11.64 -9.71 2.23
N SER A 35 -10.43 -9.34 2.65
CA SER A 35 -9.82 -8.04 2.34
C SER A 35 -9.61 -7.83 0.83
N HIS A 36 -9.28 -8.88 0.08
CA HIS A 36 -9.16 -8.81 -1.39
C HIS A 36 -10.52 -8.69 -2.08
N HIS A 37 -11.55 -9.37 -1.56
CA HIS A 37 -12.93 -9.30 -2.07
C HIS A 37 -13.73 -8.07 -1.60
N GLN A 38 -13.15 -7.23 -0.73
CA GLN A 38 -13.77 -6.02 -0.16
C GLN A 38 -14.98 -6.29 0.76
N ASP A 39 -15.11 -7.51 1.26
CA ASP A 39 -16.15 -7.88 2.23
C ASP A 39 -15.85 -7.27 3.61
N CYS A 40 -16.53 -6.15 3.88
CA CYS A 40 -16.33 -5.37 5.10
C CYS A 40 -16.91 -6.03 6.35
N ASP A 41 -17.90 -6.90 6.20
CA ASP A 41 -18.62 -7.49 7.32
C ASP A 41 -17.96 -8.83 7.72
N SER A 42 -17.52 -9.65 6.75
CA SER A 42 -16.71 -10.84 7.05
C SER A 42 -15.34 -10.49 7.62
N VAL A 43 -14.67 -9.39 7.20
CA VAL A 43 -13.40 -8.97 7.82
C VAL A 43 -13.61 -8.55 9.28
N LEU A 44 -14.70 -7.85 9.62
CA LEU A 44 -14.99 -7.45 11.00
C LEU A 44 -15.40 -8.65 11.87
N GLN A 45 -16.28 -9.53 11.38
CA GLN A 45 -16.65 -10.76 12.09
C GLN A 45 -15.44 -11.66 12.33
N LEU A 46 -14.53 -11.76 11.35
CA LEU A 46 -13.30 -12.53 11.48
C LEU A 46 -12.32 -11.86 12.47
N LEU A 47 -12.26 -10.53 12.51
CA LEU A 47 -11.49 -9.80 13.53
C LEU A 47 -12.04 -10.06 14.94
N ASP A 48 -13.36 -10.03 15.13
CA ASP A 48 -14.01 -10.38 16.40
C ASP A 48 -13.68 -11.84 16.80
N VAL A 49 -13.75 -12.78 15.87
CA VAL A 49 -13.42 -14.21 16.10
C VAL A 49 -11.94 -14.43 16.42
N MET A 50 -11.02 -13.69 15.80
CA MET A 50 -9.59 -13.73 16.13
C MET A 50 -9.32 -13.10 17.51
N SER A 51 -9.99 -11.98 17.81
CA SER A 51 -9.85 -11.24 19.07
C SER A 51 -10.31 -12.10 20.26
N GLY A 52 -11.51 -12.70 20.16
CA GLY A 52 -12.06 -13.62 21.17
C GLY A 52 -11.29 -14.95 21.34
N ARG A 53 -10.24 -15.18 20.55
CA ARG A 53 -9.31 -16.32 20.68
C ARG A 53 -7.90 -15.92 21.14
N GLY A 54 -7.60 -14.62 21.25
CA GLY A 54 -6.23 -14.14 21.46
C GLY A 54 -5.30 -14.34 20.26
N GLU A 55 -5.86 -14.57 19.06
CA GLU A 55 -5.10 -14.88 17.83
C GLU A 55 -4.85 -13.64 16.94
N THR A 56 -5.13 -12.44 17.45
CA THR A 56 -4.82 -11.17 16.78
C THR A 56 -3.42 -10.66 17.11
N THR A 57 -2.83 -9.88 16.20
CA THR A 57 -1.67 -9.03 16.48
C THR A 57 -2.00 -7.57 16.16
N LEU A 58 -1.15 -6.61 16.56
CA LEU A 58 -1.34 -5.19 16.18
C LEU A 58 -1.41 -5.01 14.65
N GLU A 59 -0.64 -5.83 13.92
CA GLU A 59 -0.60 -5.88 12.47
C GLU A 59 -1.96 -6.31 11.87
N THR A 60 -2.73 -7.13 12.58
CA THR A 60 -4.12 -7.49 12.21
C THR A 60 -5.05 -6.28 12.35
N TYR A 61 -5.03 -5.59 13.49
CA TYR A 61 -5.88 -4.41 13.72
C TYR A 61 -5.52 -3.23 12.81
N ALA A 62 -4.23 -2.97 12.59
CA ALA A 62 -3.76 -1.95 11.64
C ALA A 62 -4.21 -2.28 10.21
N ARG A 63 -4.08 -3.54 9.77
CA ARG A 63 -4.63 -3.98 8.47
C ARG A 63 -6.14 -3.88 8.39
N ALA A 64 -6.88 -4.11 9.48
CA ALA A 64 -8.33 -3.89 9.49
C ALA A 64 -8.68 -2.42 9.24
N VAL A 65 -7.98 -1.47 9.87
CA VAL A 65 -8.19 -0.03 9.69
C VAL A 65 -7.80 0.42 8.26
N ASP A 66 -6.65 0.00 7.75
CA ASP A 66 -6.24 0.31 6.36
C ASP A 66 -7.19 -0.33 5.33
N PHE A 67 -7.66 -1.56 5.58
CA PHE A 67 -8.64 -2.23 4.73
C PHE A 67 -9.98 -1.47 4.69
N LEU A 68 -10.53 -1.12 5.87
CA LEU A 68 -11.75 -0.31 5.99
C LEU A 68 -11.59 1.04 5.28
N HIS A 69 -10.42 1.67 5.37
CA HIS A 69 -10.12 2.89 4.60
C HIS A 69 -10.15 2.66 3.09
N CYS A 70 -9.65 1.52 2.60
CA CYS A 70 -9.62 1.19 1.17
C CYS A 70 -10.97 0.77 0.59
N SER A 71 -11.82 0.09 1.37
CA SER A 71 -13.18 -0.30 0.95
C SER A 71 -14.21 0.82 1.12
N ALA A 72 -13.94 1.79 2.00
CA ALA A 72 -14.71 3.02 2.20
C ALA A 72 -16.26 2.86 2.36
N PRO A 73 -16.75 1.97 3.25
CA PRO A 73 -18.17 1.91 3.60
C PRO A 73 -18.69 3.23 4.19
N ALA A 74 -20.00 3.45 4.22
CA ALA A 74 -20.57 4.72 4.70
C ALA A 74 -20.21 5.08 6.16
N ASP A 75 -19.84 4.07 6.96
CA ASP A 75 -19.53 4.13 8.39
C ASP A 75 -18.05 3.78 8.71
N VAL A 76 -17.11 4.10 7.80
CA VAL A 76 -15.68 3.74 7.98
C VAL A 76 -15.13 4.12 9.35
N LEU A 77 -15.37 5.35 9.80
CA LEU A 77 -14.76 5.88 11.02
C LEU A 77 -15.28 5.15 12.28
N PRO A 78 -16.59 4.96 12.49
CA PRO A 78 -17.11 4.05 13.52
C PRO A 78 -16.47 2.64 13.48
N ARG A 79 -16.32 2.03 12.31
CA ARG A 79 -15.70 0.70 12.17
C ARG A 79 -14.21 0.71 12.51
N ALA A 80 -13.47 1.73 12.08
CA ALA A 80 -12.05 1.91 12.37
C ALA A 80 -11.81 2.21 13.87
N LEU A 81 -12.64 3.03 14.50
CA LEU A 81 -12.59 3.31 15.93
C LEU A 81 -12.95 2.06 16.75
N ARG A 82 -13.89 1.22 16.30
CA ARG A 82 -14.14 -0.09 16.91
C ARG A 82 -12.91 -1.00 16.82
N ALA A 83 -12.22 -1.05 15.68
CA ALA A 83 -10.96 -1.80 15.54
C ALA A 83 -9.85 -1.24 16.45
N CYS A 84 -9.79 0.07 16.67
CA CYS A 84 -8.87 0.68 17.64
C CYS A 84 -9.24 0.32 19.09
N ALA A 85 -10.53 0.32 19.45
CA ALA A 85 -11.01 -0.06 20.78
C ALA A 85 -10.73 -1.55 21.07
N LEU A 86 -10.96 -2.45 20.10
CA LEU A 86 -10.59 -3.87 20.24
C LEU A 86 -9.07 -4.08 20.39
N ALA A 87 -8.24 -3.24 19.75
CA ALA A 87 -6.79 -3.28 19.95
C ALA A 87 -6.36 -2.78 21.33
N LEU A 88 -7.02 -1.74 21.86
CA LEU A 88 -6.85 -1.29 23.26
C LEU A 88 -7.26 -2.39 24.25
N ASP A 89 -8.44 -3.01 24.06
CA ASP A 89 -8.94 -4.07 24.94
C ASP A 89 -8.10 -5.36 24.88
N ALA A 90 -7.50 -5.68 23.74
CA ALA A 90 -6.67 -6.88 23.57
C ALA A 90 -5.23 -6.73 24.09
N PHE A 91 -4.71 -5.50 24.25
CA PHE A 91 -3.29 -5.27 24.53
C PHE A 91 -2.98 -4.26 25.66
N GLY A 92 -3.91 -3.39 26.05
CA GLY A 92 -3.62 -2.25 26.92
C GLY A 92 -2.38 -1.48 26.45
N SER A 93 -1.51 -1.07 27.36
CA SER A 93 -0.25 -0.37 27.00
C SER A 93 0.70 -1.14 26.07
N HIS A 94 0.48 -2.44 25.84
CA HIS A 94 1.30 -3.25 24.94
C HIS A 94 1.06 -2.95 23.45
N ILE A 95 0.05 -2.17 23.06
CA ILE A 95 -0.02 -1.59 21.68
C ILE A 95 1.18 -0.68 21.36
N PHE A 96 2.00 -0.32 22.36
CA PHE A 96 3.09 0.65 22.26
C PHE A 96 4.50 0.07 22.53
N ARG A 97 4.61 -1.23 22.83
CA ARG A 97 5.93 -1.89 23.04
C ARG A 97 6.71 -1.97 21.71
N PRO A 98 8.04 -1.68 21.66
CA PRO A 98 8.81 -1.63 20.41
C PRO A 98 8.81 -2.91 19.56
N THR A 99 8.57 -4.07 20.18
CA THR A 99 8.46 -5.36 19.49
C THR A 99 7.15 -5.51 18.71
N ALA A 100 6.08 -4.84 19.13
CA ALA A 100 4.72 -5.11 18.72
C ALA A 100 4.42 -4.58 17.30
N GLY A 101 4.20 -5.51 16.36
CA GLY A 101 3.90 -5.19 14.95
C GLY A 101 5.09 -5.24 13.98
N SER A 102 6.29 -5.61 14.44
CA SER A 102 7.36 -6.02 13.51
C SER A 102 7.07 -7.42 12.95
N GLU A 103 7.29 -7.64 11.66
CA GLU A 103 7.10 -8.97 11.04
C GLU A 103 7.95 -10.05 11.74
N LEU A 104 9.13 -9.67 12.25
CA LEU A 104 10.01 -10.54 13.03
C LEU A 104 9.36 -10.96 14.37
N ALA A 105 8.65 -10.06 15.06
CA ALA A 105 7.94 -10.38 16.29
C ALA A 105 6.63 -11.14 16.03
N THR A 106 5.91 -10.83 14.94
CA THR A 106 4.78 -11.64 14.48
C THR A 106 5.24 -13.08 14.20
N VAL A 107 6.38 -13.27 13.52
CA VAL A 107 6.98 -14.60 13.29
C VAL A 107 7.48 -15.23 14.59
N ALA A 108 8.08 -14.47 15.51
CA ALA A 108 8.51 -14.99 16.81
C ALA A 108 7.33 -15.49 17.66
N ALA A 109 6.22 -14.74 17.69
CA ALA A 109 4.97 -15.14 18.35
C ALA A 109 4.33 -16.38 17.70
N TYR A 110 4.49 -16.59 16.39
CA TYR A 110 4.08 -17.85 15.75
C TYR A 110 5.03 -19.02 15.99
N GLY A 111 6.32 -18.76 16.26
CA GLY A 111 7.32 -19.76 16.64
C GLY A 111 7.34 -20.10 18.14
N ALA A 112 6.55 -19.41 18.95
CA ALA A 112 6.56 -19.49 20.41
C ALA A 112 5.13 -19.70 20.94
N GLY A 113 4.85 -20.87 21.51
CA GLY A 113 3.53 -21.19 22.07
C GLY A 113 3.09 -20.25 23.20
N PRO A 114 1.80 -20.27 23.59
CA PRO A 114 1.18 -19.29 24.49
C PRO A 114 1.92 -19.12 25.83
N GLU A 115 2.42 -20.21 26.42
CA GLU A 115 3.25 -20.22 27.64
C GLU A 115 4.44 -19.25 27.57
N ARG A 116 4.98 -19.03 26.36
CA ARG A 116 6.14 -18.15 26.11
C ARG A 116 5.74 -16.72 25.81
N LEU A 117 4.49 -16.46 25.42
CA LEU A 117 3.90 -15.12 25.38
C LEU A 117 3.61 -14.62 26.80
N GLU A 118 3.14 -15.50 27.69
CA GLU A 118 3.00 -15.21 29.12
C GLU A 118 4.38 -14.94 29.77
N ALA A 119 5.40 -15.75 29.46
CA ALA A 119 6.79 -15.50 29.88
C ALA A 119 7.47 -14.27 29.22
N LEU A 120 6.82 -13.61 28.25
CA LEU A 120 7.21 -12.30 27.69
C LEU A 120 6.34 -11.14 28.23
N ALA A 121 5.25 -11.46 28.95
CA ALA A 121 4.45 -10.49 29.67
C ALA A 121 5.06 -10.21 31.06
N ASP A 122 5.56 -11.25 31.75
CA ASP A 122 6.30 -11.12 33.01
C ASP A 122 7.70 -10.50 32.81
N PRO A 123 7.97 -9.27 33.30
CA PRO A 123 9.26 -8.60 33.15
C PRO A 123 10.39 -9.19 34.01
N HIS A 124 10.10 -10.21 34.83
CA HIS A 124 11.07 -10.84 35.73
C HIS A 124 11.37 -12.32 35.38
N ALA A 125 10.63 -12.92 34.45
CA ALA A 125 10.73 -14.35 34.12
C ALA A 125 11.97 -14.77 33.30
N MET A 126 12.74 -13.83 32.73
CA MET A 126 13.80 -14.13 31.74
C MET A 126 15.23 -13.77 32.21
N PRO A 127 15.86 -14.58 33.09
CA PRO A 127 17.26 -14.41 33.45
C PRO A 127 18.18 -14.74 32.26
N GLY A 128 18.64 -13.71 31.55
CA GLY A 128 19.55 -13.85 30.41
C GLY A 128 18.98 -13.42 29.04
N ALA A 129 17.79 -12.83 28.99
CA ALA A 129 17.47 -11.97 27.85
C ALA A 129 18.45 -10.77 27.82
N PRO A 130 18.83 -10.23 26.64
CA PRO A 130 19.45 -8.91 26.59
C PRO A 130 18.48 -7.92 27.24
N GLY A 131 18.92 -7.21 28.28
CA GLY A 131 18.04 -6.40 29.12
C GLY A 131 17.30 -5.32 28.34
N GLU A 132 16.18 -4.82 28.89
CA GLU A 132 15.36 -3.79 28.21
C GLU A 132 16.17 -2.54 27.83
N ASP A 133 17.21 -2.20 28.61
CA ASP A 133 18.19 -1.12 28.31
C ASP A 133 18.98 -1.30 26.99
N ALA A 134 19.00 -2.51 26.42
CA ALA A 134 19.72 -2.84 25.18
C ALA A 134 18.82 -2.81 23.92
N LEU A 135 17.50 -2.63 24.07
CA LEU A 135 16.58 -2.38 22.96
C LEU A 135 16.31 -0.89 22.86
N ASP A 136 16.71 -0.28 21.74
CA ASP A 136 16.64 1.17 21.52
C ASP A 136 15.21 1.70 21.78
N PRO A 137 15.01 2.58 22.80
CA PRO A 137 13.69 3.11 23.13
C PRO A 137 13.07 3.95 22.00
N ALA A 138 13.86 4.36 20.98
CA ALA A 138 13.36 5.05 19.79
C ALA A 138 12.43 4.20 18.91
N CYS A 139 12.36 2.87 19.10
CA CYS A 139 11.57 1.96 18.24
C CYS A 139 10.11 1.73 18.66
N ARG A 140 9.52 2.56 19.55
CA ARG A 140 8.08 2.49 19.85
C ARG A 140 7.24 2.88 18.63
N ALA A 141 6.23 2.08 18.29
CA ALA A 141 5.29 2.35 17.20
C ALA A 141 3.85 2.12 17.68
N ALA A 142 2.89 2.82 17.07
CA ALA A 142 1.45 2.66 17.35
C ALA A 142 0.71 2.33 16.05
N PRO A 143 0.95 1.16 15.41
CA PRO A 143 0.57 0.91 14.01
C PRO A 143 -0.95 1.03 13.74
N VAL A 144 -1.79 0.73 14.74
CA VAL A 144 -3.26 0.89 14.64
C VAL A 144 -3.66 2.37 14.58
N LEU A 145 -3.02 3.22 15.39
CA LEU A 145 -3.24 4.67 15.37
C LEU A 145 -2.59 5.32 14.15
N SER A 146 -1.44 4.82 13.66
CA SER A 146 -0.87 5.24 12.38
C SER A 146 -1.78 4.91 11.18
N ALA A 147 -2.48 3.78 11.21
CA ALA A 147 -3.51 3.46 10.21
C ALA A 147 -4.75 4.38 10.34
N LEU A 148 -5.16 4.72 11.57
CA LEU A 148 -6.24 5.70 11.81
C LEU A 148 -5.85 7.13 11.37
N LEU A 149 -4.59 7.51 11.58
CA LEU A 149 -4.00 8.77 11.14
C LEU A 149 -3.90 8.81 9.60
N HIS A 150 -3.48 7.72 8.97
CA HIS A 150 -3.53 7.55 7.52
C HIS A 150 -4.97 7.72 6.98
N HIS A 151 -5.93 6.97 7.53
CA HIS A 151 -7.36 7.08 7.20
C HIS A 151 -7.88 8.54 7.31
N THR A 152 -7.71 9.17 8.47
CA THR A 152 -8.17 10.55 8.72
C THR A 152 -7.42 11.59 7.88
N SER A 153 -6.18 11.32 7.45
CA SER A 153 -5.44 12.19 6.51
C SER A 153 -5.91 12.06 5.06
N CYS A 154 -6.45 10.91 4.66
CA CYS A 154 -6.86 10.65 3.29
C CYS A 154 -8.34 11.00 3.03
N CYS A 155 -9.23 10.82 4.00
CA CYS A 155 -10.67 11.08 3.87
C CYS A 155 -11.06 12.57 3.76
N ALA A 156 -12.21 12.84 3.14
CA ALA A 156 -12.82 14.17 3.13
C ALA A 156 -13.29 14.55 4.54
N GLY A 157 -12.86 15.71 5.04
CA GLY A 157 -13.02 16.12 6.43
C GLY A 157 -12.12 17.29 6.79
N THR A 158 -12.00 17.60 8.08
CA THR A 158 -11.16 18.69 8.59
C THR A 158 -9.73 18.21 8.91
N PRO A 159 -8.68 19.01 8.60
CA PRO A 159 -7.28 18.69 8.92
C PRO A 159 -7.00 18.57 10.42
N LEU A 160 -7.92 18.99 11.29
CA LEU A 160 -7.85 18.77 12.73
C LEU A 160 -7.96 17.28 13.12
N ALA A 161 -8.57 16.43 12.29
CA ALA A 161 -8.74 15.00 12.60
C ALA A 161 -7.41 14.23 12.71
N PRO A 162 -6.51 14.23 11.70
CA PRO A 162 -5.21 13.57 11.84
C PRO A 162 -4.29 14.27 12.85
N LEU A 163 -4.42 15.59 13.05
CA LEU A 163 -3.71 16.31 14.12
C LEU A 163 -4.12 15.80 15.51
N LEU A 164 -5.41 15.55 15.75
CA LEU A 164 -5.91 14.98 17.00
C LEU A 164 -5.36 13.55 17.22
N VAL A 165 -5.32 12.72 16.17
CA VAL A 165 -4.68 11.38 16.27
C VAL A 165 -3.17 11.48 16.52
N ALA A 166 -2.49 12.48 15.98
CA ALA A 166 -1.08 12.72 16.29
C ALA A 166 -0.85 13.12 17.76
N VAL A 167 -1.71 13.97 18.34
CA VAL A 167 -1.68 14.25 19.79
C VAL A 167 -1.94 12.98 20.60
N TRP A 168 -2.88 12.13 20.16
CA TRP A 168 -3.16 10.84 20.81
C TRP A 168 -1.93 9.92 20.83
N ILE A 169 -1.24 9.73 19.70
CA ILE A 169 -0.01 8.93 19.61
C ILE A 169 1.07 9.46 20.57
N ARG A 170 1.27 10.79 20.63
CA ARG A 170 2.25 11.41 21.53
C ARG A 170 1.88 11.31 23.01
N ALA A 171 0.59 11.46 23.33
CA ALA A 171 0.07 11.29 24.68
C ALA A 171 0.32 9.88 25.25
N LEU A 172 0.29 8.87 24.38
CA LEU A 172 0.61 7.48 24.71
C LEU A 172 2.12 7.17 24.79
N GLY A 173 2.98 8.20 24.74
CA GLY A 173 4.44 8.04 24.86
C GLY A 173 5.08 7.32 23.66
N VAL A 174 4.50 7.48 22.47
CA VAL A 174 4.99 6.91 21.20
C VAL A 174 5.46 8.03 20.27
N GLU A 175 6.56 7.81 19.54
CA GLU A 175 7.08 8.74 18.55
C GLU A 175 6.27 8.69 17.24
N LEU A 176 6.05 9.86 16.61
CA LEU A 176 5.44 9.91 15.28
C LEU A 176 6.43 9.39 14.25
N SER A 177 6.00 8.44 13.42
CA SER A 177 6.84 7.85 12.40
C SER A 177 6.99 8.73 11.16
N ASP A 178 7.99 8.39 10.36
CA ASP A 178 8.23 8.88 8.99
C ASP A 178 7.02 8.71 8.03
N TRP A 179 6.05 7.85 8.38
CA TRP A 179 4.77 7.72 7.69
C TRP A 179 3.69 8.66 8.25
N ASP A 180 3.60 8.81 9.58
CA ASP A 180 2.65 9.71 10.24
C ASP A 180 2.89 11.17 9.81
N TYR A 181 4.15 11.62 9.75
CA TYR A 181 4.50 12.93 9.18
C TYR A 181 4.07 13.08 7.72
N ALA A 182 4.27 12.04 6.89
CA ALA A 182 3.84 12.08 5.49
C ALA A 182 2.32 12.22 5.38
N CYS A 183 1.55 11.62 6.29
CA CYS A 183 0.10 11.72 6.36
C CYS A 183 -0.37 13.07 6.93
N LEU A 184 0.23 13.57 8.00
CA LEU A 184 -0.06 14.91 8.58
C LEU A 184 0.16 16.02 7.55
N LEU A 185 1.31 15.98 6.87
CA LEU A 185 1.61 16.90 5.77
C LEU A 185 0.65 16.70 4.58
N CYS A 186 0.18 15.48 4.31
CA CYS A 186 -0.83 15.21 3.27
C CYS A 186 -2.16 15.92 3.59
N ALA A 187 -2.65 15.80 4.82
CA ALA A 187 -3.88 16.46 5.25
C ALA A 187 -3.77 17.98 5.16
N LEU A 188 -2.75 18.56 5.80
CA LEU A 188 -2.52 20.03 5.81
C LEU A 188 -2.43 20.62 4.40
N LEU A 189 -1.82 19.90 3.45
CA LEU A 189 -1.57 20.38 2.08
C LEU A 189 -2.60 19.92 1.05
N THR A 190 -3.58 19.11 1.44
CA THR A 190 -4.76 18.78 0.60
C THR A 190 -6.08 19.32 1.16
N GLN A 191 -6.07 19.93 2.35
CA GLN A 191 -7.21 20.58 3.00
C GLN A 191 -6.89 22.05 3.32
N THR A 192 -6.24 22.76 2.38
CA THR A 192 -5.78 24.14 2.55
C THR A 192 -6.91 25.13 2.88
N GLU A 193 -8.14 24.85 2.43
CA GLU A 193 -9.35 25.61 2.78
C GLU A 193 -9.69 25.53 4.29
N GLY A 194 -9.32 24.43 4.95
CA GLY A 194 -9.45 24.26 6.40
C GLY A 194 -8.33 24.93 7.20
N PHE A 195 -7.28 25.47 6.56
CA PHE A 195 -6.13 26.04 7.27
C PHE A 195 -6.48 27.18 8.25
N PRO A 196 -7.39 28.13 7.96
CA PRO A 196 -7.80 29.13 8.96
C PRO A 196 -8.41 28.51 10.23
N GLN A 197 -9.12 27.38 10.10
CA GLN A 197 -9.64 26.61 11.23
C GLN A 197 -8.50 25.94 12.02
N VAL A 198 -7.46 25.45 11.34
CA VAL A 198 -6.23 24.93 11.98
C VAL A 198 -5.57 26.00 12.83
N VAL A 199 -5.18 27.15 12.26
CA VAL A 199 -4.49 28.22 13.02
C VAL A 199 -5.30 28.67 14.23
N GLN A 200 -6.61 28.89 14.05
CA GLN A 200 -7.51 29.33 15.11
C GLN A 200 -7.72 28.30 16.24
N THR A 201 -7.51 27.02 15.97
CA THR A 201 -7.77 25.94 16.93
C THR A 201 -6.49 25.41 17.56
N VAL A 202 -5.40 25.30 16.80
CA VAL A 202 -4.16 24.61 17.21
C VAL A 202 -2.88 25.43 17.02
N GLY A 203 -2.96 26.63 16.43
CA GLY A 203 -1.77 27.45 16.13
C GLY A 203 -1.07 28.02 17.37
N LEU A 204 -1.84 28.33 18.43
CA LEU A 204 -1.32 28.92 19.67
C LEU A 204 -2.05 28.41 20.93
N PHE A 205 -1.28 27.85 21.86
CA PHE A 205 -1.67 27.59 23.23
C PHE A 205 -0.66 28.26 24.17
N ALA A 206 -0.96 29.48 24.63
CA ALA A 206 -0.03 30.31 25.41
C ALA A 206 0.40 29.72 26.77
N ALA A 207 -0.23 28.65 27.24
CA ALA A 207 0.15 27.91 28.45
C ALA A 207 1.24 26.85 28.21
N PHE A 208 1.64 26.59 26.96
CA PHE A 208 2.60 25.54 26.59
C PHE A 208 3.71 26.09 25.66
N PRO A 209 4.93 25.54 25.73
CA PRO A 209 6.02 25.81 24.77
C PRO A 209 5.62 25.55 23.32
N ALA A 210 6.35 26.17 22.38
CA ALA A 210 6.13 25.95 20.95
C ALA A 210 6.37 24.47 20.58
N GLY A 211 5.40 23.85 19.91
CA GLY A 211 5.41 22.40 19.64
C GLY A 211 4.71 21.53 20.70
N GLU A 212 4.31 22.10 21.83
CA GLU A 212 3.70 21.36 22.97
C GLU A 212 2.23 21.70 23.20
N VAL A 213 1.46 20.71 23.64
CA VAL A 213 0.06 20.83 24.06
C VAL A 213 -0.29 19.67 24.99
N SER A 214 -1.28 19.83 25.89
CA SER A 214 -1.90 18.68 26.56
C SER A 214 -3.13 18.17 25.81
N PRO A 215 -3.44 16.86 25.88
CA PRO A 215 -4.69 16.29 25.37
C PRO A 215 -5.94 17.08 25.75
N ALA A 216 -6.10 17.40 27.03
CA ALA A 216 -7.23 18.15 27.57
C ALA A 216 -7.33 19.55 26.93
N ALA A 217 -6.24 20.30 26.87
CA ALA A 217 -6.24 21.65 26.30
C ALA A 217 -6.64 21.65 24.81
N PHE A 218 -6.23 20.64 24.05
CA PHE A 218 -6.64 20.47 22.65
C PHE A 218 -8.15 20.16 22.55
N LEU A 219 -8.64 19.21 23.35
CA LEU A 219 -10.04 18.76 23.36
C LEU A 219 -11.00 19.88 23.82
N GLU A 220 -10.64 20.62 24.87
CA GLU A 220 -11.33 21.85 25.28
C GLU A 220 -11.39 22.88 24.16
N ARG A 221 -10.30 23.06 23.39
CA ARG A 221 -10.26 24.01 22.29
C ARG A 221 -11.17 23.58 21.13
N LEU A 222 -11.27 22.29 20.82
CA LEU A 222 -12.26 21.76 19.87
C LEU A 222 -13.70 22.01 20.34
N ARG A 223 -13.98 21.76 21.63
CA ARG A 223 -15.29 21.99 22.26
C ARG A 223 -15.69 23.46 22.24
N ALA A 224 -14.82 24.35 22.69
CA ALA A 224 -15.05 25.80 22.72
C ALA A 224 -15.22 26.43 21.32
N ARG A 225 -14.69 25.77 20.27
CA ARG A 225 -14.91 26.15 18.86
C ARG A 225 -16.14 25.49 18.23
N GLY A 226 -16.93 24.72 18.99
CA GLY A 226 -18.12 24.01 18.52
C GLY A 226 -17.84 22.77 17.66
N LEU A 227 -16.57 22.39 17.46
CA LEU A 227 -16.15 21.37 16.49
C LEU A 227 -16.43 19.93 16.95
N CYS A 228 -16.75 19.75 18.23
CA CYS A 228 -17.32 18.52 18.79
C CYS A 228 -18.83 18.65 19.12
N GLY A 229 -19.47 19.79 18.81
CA GLY A 229 -20.84 20.10 19.24
C GLY A 229 -21.95 19.57 18.33
N ALA A 230 -21.64 19.17 17.09
CA ALA A 230 -22.62 18.73 16.08
C ALA A 230 -23.12 17.28 16.28
N GLY A 231 -23.43 16.91 17.53
CA GLY A 231 -23.92 15.59 17.93
C GLY A 231 -22.87 14.46 17.84
N ALA A 232 -23.22 13.30 18.40
CA ALA A 232 -22.34 12.12 18.43
C ALA A 232 -22.02 11.52 17.04
N ALA A 233 -22.71 11.99 15.98
CA ALA A 233 -22.43 11.60 14.60
C ALA A 233 -21.22 12.36 13.99
N HIS A 234 -20.75 13.46 14.59
CA HIS A 234 -19.67 14.24 13.99
C HIS A 234 -18.31 13.54 14.09
N PRO A 235 -17.53 13.40 13.00
CA PRO A 235 -16.25 12.67 13.00
C PRO A 235 -15.24 13.12 14.08
N LEU A 236 -15.10 14.44 14.30
CA LEU A 236 -14.23 14.95 15.38
C LEU A 236 -14.76 14.64 16.79
N ALA A 237 -16.07 14.53 16.98
CA ALA A 237 -16.64 14.16 18.27
C ALA A 237 -16.38 12.69 18.60
N GLN A 238 -16.47 11.81 17.59
CA GLN A 238 -16.14 10.38 17.72
C GLN A 238 -14.64 10.16 17.98
N LEU A 239 -13.76 10.83 17.24
CA LEU A 239 -12.32 10.79 17.47
C LEU A 239 -11.95 11.34 18.86
N ALA A 240 -12.55 12.45 19.29
CA ALA A 240 -12.33 13.01 20.62
C ALA A 240 -12.76 12.06 21.74
N ALA A 241 -13.96 11.45 21.63
CA ALA A 241 -14.45 10.50 22.62
C ALA A 241 -13.61 9.21 22.68
N ALA A 242 -13.19 8.68 21.52
CA ALA A 242 -12.31 7.52 21.45
C ALA A 242 -10.91 7.79 22.03
N MET A 243 -10.38 8.99 21.80
CA MET A 243 -9.11 9.43 22.40
C MET A 243 -9.21 9.58 23.91
N GLU A 244 -10.27 10.22 24.43
CA GLU A 244 -10.48 10.35 25.88
C GLU A 244 -10.70 9.00 26.57
N ASP A 245 -11.34 8.04 25.91
CA ASP A 245 -11.52 6.71 26.46
C ASP A 245 -10.25 5.86 26.40
N GLY A 246 -9.49 5.93 25.29
CA GLY A 246 -8.18 5.29 25.19
C GLY A 246 -7.20 5.80 26.25
N LEU A 247 -7.05 7.12 26.39
CA LEU A 247 -6.15 7.70 27.41
C LEU A 247 -6.58 7.34 28.84
N ARG A 248 -7.89 7.24 29.11
CA ARG A 248 -8.43 6.82 30.40
C ARG A 248 -8.12 5.35 30.71
N ARG A 249 -8.29 4.44 29.74
CA ARG A 249 -7.98 3.00 29.89
C ARG A 249 -6.48 2.81 30.17
N GLU A 250 -5.63 3.60 29.51
CA GLU A 250 -4.17 3.58 29.67
C GLU A 250 -3.65 4.34 30.91
N GLY A 251 -4.54 4.96 31.71
CA GLY A 251 -4.13 5.72 32.90
C GLY A 251 -3.30 6.97 32.60
N VAL A 252 -3.29 7.46 31.35
CA VAL A 252 -2.54 8.64 30.94
C VAL A 252 -3.25 9.90 31.42
N ASP A 253 -2.53 10.76 32.15
CA ASP A 253 -3.03 12.08 32.54
C ASP A 253 -3.27 12.96 31.29
N PRO A 254 -4.52 13.35 30.97
CA PRO A 254 -4.81 14.22 29.83
C PRO A 254 -4.38 15.68 30.05
N LEU A 255 -3.98 16.07 31.27
CA LEU A 255 -3.42 17.40 31.56
C LEU A 255 -1.93 17.49 31.24
N ALA A 256 -1.21 16.35 31.16
CA ALA A 256 0.21 16.32 30.87
C ALA A 256 0.53 16.93 29.48
N ALA A 257 1.55 17.79 29.43
CA ALA A 257 2.04 18.36 28.18
C ALA A 257 2.81 17.30 27.37
N VAL A 258 2.58 17.25 26.06
CA VAL A 258 3.37 16.40 25.15
C VAL A 258 3.90 17.19 23.96
N THR A 259 5.15 16.90 23.58
CA THR A 259 5.86 17.51 22.45
C THR A 259 5.44 16.84 21.15
N VAL A 260 4.48 17.46 20.46
CA VAL A 260 3.88 16.95 19.22
C VAL A 260 4.52 17.57 17.97
N GLY A 261 5.09 18.77 18.08
CA GLY A 261 5.81 19.49 17.02
C GLY A 261 4.97 19.98 15.84
N VAL A 262 3.82 19.34 15.59
CA VAL A 262 2.83 19.70 14.56
C VAL A 262 1.66 20.53 15.10
N VAL A 263 1.66 20.81 16.39
CA VAL A 263 0.65 21.57 17.16
C VAL A 263 1.36 22.67 17.97
N ASN A 264 0.69 23.78 18.26
CA ASN A 264 1.24 24.93 18.99
C ASN A 264 2.54 25.47 18.35
N THR A 265 2.63 25.45 17.02
CA THR A 265 3.84 25.88 16.30
C THR A 265 4.03 27.40 16.30
N GLN A 266 3.09 28.15 16.88
CA GLN A 266 3.04 29.62 16.91
C GLN A 266 3.04 30.26 15.50
N CYS A 267 2.72 29.46 14.48
CA CYS A 267 2.75 29.84 13.07
C CYS A 267 1.42 30.46 12.62
N THR A 268 1.50 31.59 11.91
CA THR A 268 0.35 32.28 11.31
C THR A 268 0.08 31.88 9.84
N THR A 269 1.02 31.19 9.18
CA THR A 269 0.90 30.77 7.77
C THR A 269 1.12 29.26 7.59
N LEU A 270 0.58 28.71 6.49
CA LEU A 270 0.63 27.28 6.20
C LEU A 270 2.06 26.84 5.90
N GLU A 271 2.83 27.70 5.25
CA GLU A 271 4.25 27.52 4.99
C GLU A 271 5.06 27.38 6.28
N ALA A 272 4.81 28.26 7.26
CA ALA A 272 5.50 28.23 8.54
C ALA A 272 5.10 26.99 9.37
N LEU A 273 3.81 26.63 9.38
CA LEU A 273 3.35 25.39 10.02
C LEU A 273 4.02 24.15 9.41
N VAL A 274 4.04 24.05 8.08
CA VAL A 274 4.66 22.93 7.34
C VAL A 274 6.17 22.89 7.55
N GLU A 275 6.84 24.04 7.61
CA GLU A 275 8.27 24.09 7.92
C GLU A 275 8.55 23.65 9.36
N GLY A 276 7.69 24.02 10.33
CA GLY A 276 7.75 23.53 11.72
C GLY A 276 7.60 22.01 11.81
N VAL A 277 6.59 21.45 11.14
CA VAL A 277 6.35 19.99 11.04
C VAL A 277 7.57 19.26 10.46
N LEU A 278 8.19 19.81 9.40
CA LEU A 278 9.41 19.24 8.81
C LEU A 278 10.62 19.36 9.74
N ARG A 279 10.74 20.45 10.50
CA ARG A 279 11.83 20.65 11.49
C ARG A 279 11.76 19.65 12.64
N ASP A 280 10.56 19.38 13.16
CA ASP A 280 10.33 18.36 14.19
C ASP A 280 10.62 16.94 13.66
N ALA A 281 10.17 16.62 12.44
CA ALA A 281 10.46 15.33 11.79
C ALA A 281 11.95 15.07 11.53
N GLU A 282 12.79 16.12 11.45
CA GLU A 282 14.24 16.04 11.24
C GLU A 282 15.06 16.15 12.53
N ALA A 283 14.46 16.64 13.62
CA ALA A 283 15.12 16.72 14.93
C ALA A 283 15.20 15.36 15.63
N ARG A 284 14.45 14.36 15.16
CA ARG A 284 14.33 13.05 15.82
C ARG A 284 15.50 12.12 15.48
N PRO A 285 16.11 11.45 16.48
CA PRO A 285 17.12 10.42 16.23
C PRO A 285 16.53 9.26 15.41
N GLY A 286 17.39 8.55 14.69
CA GLY A 286 16.99 7.48 13.75
C GLY A 286 16.44 7.98 12.40
N LEU A 287 15.74 9.12 12.35
CA LEU A 287 15.24 9.72 11.12
C LEU A 287 16.34 10.46 10.34
N GLY A 288 17.28 9.70 9.78
CA GLY A 288 18.35 10.25 8.96
C GLY A 288 17.84 11.12 7.80
N PRO A 289 18.58 12.18 7.39
CA PRO A 289 18.10 13.32 6.57
C PRO A 289 17.76 13.00 5.09
N SER A 290 17.51 11.72 4.77
CA SER A 290 16.96 11.24 3.50
C SER A 290 15.48 10.83 3.61
N ALA A 291 15.04 10.37 4.78
CA ALA A 291 13.72 9.77 4.98
C ALA A 291 12.60 10.83 5.02
N SER A 292 12.76 11.83 5.88
CA SER A 292 11.86 12.98 6.08
C SER A 292 11.85 14.01 4.94
N THR A 293 12.68 13.84 3.90
CA THR A 293 12.81 14.87 2.85
C THR A 293 11.49 15.13 2.11
N PRO A 294 11.23 16.38 1.66
CA PRO A 294 10.06 16.70 0.84
C PRO A 294 9.92 15.83 -0.42
N ARG A 295 11.03 15.32 -0.97
CA ARG A 295 11.07 14.33 -2.07
C ARG A 295 10.55 12.94 -1.70
N SER A 296 10.74 12.51 -0.47
CA SER A 296 10.20 11.26 0.07
C SER A 296 8.71 11.39 0.38
N CYS A 297 8.28 12.50 0.99
CA CYS A 297 6.86 12.80 1.22
C CYS A 297 6.07 12.89 -0.11
N THR A 298 6.55 13.69 -1.07
CA THR A 298 5.91 13.81 -2.40
C THR A 298 5.91 12.51 -3.22
N ARG A 299 6.82 11.58 -2.94
CA ARG A 299 6.76 10.21 -3.50
C ARG A 299 5.66 9.38 -2.83
N ARG A 300 5.56 9.40 -1.50
CA ARG A 300 4.50 8.68 -0.76
C ARG A 300 3.09 9.18 -1.14
N TRP A 301 2.91 10.48 -1.35
CA TRP A 301 1.65 11.05 -1.86
C TRP A 301 1.33 10.73 -3.33
N ALA A 302 2.32 10.35 -4.15
CA ALA A 302 2.04 9.98 -5.54
C ALA A 302 1.23 8.67 -5.61
N SER A 303 1.38 7.80 -4.61
CA SER A 303 0.61 6.57 -4.41
C SER A 303 -0.76 6.78 -3.72
N SER A 304 -0.98 7.86 -2.97
CA SER A 304 -2.31 8.12 -2.38
C SER A 304 -3.30 8.52 -3.48
N THR A 305 -4.32 7.68 -3.67
CA THR A 305 -5.31 7.77 -4.74
C THR A 305 -6.42 8.78 -4.46
N ALA A 306 -6.73 9.04 -3.19
CA ALA A 306 -8.01 9.58 -2.71
C ALA A 306 -8.41 11.00 -3.18
N ARG A 307 -7.53 11.81 -3.76
CA ARG A 307 -7.80 13.25 -4.00
C ARG A 307 -7.36 13.79 -5.37
N GLY A 308 -8.01 14.88 -5.79
CA GLY A 308 -7.83 15.51 -7.10
C GLY A 308 -6.38 15.87 -7.46
N ALA A 309 -6.07 15.82 -8.74
CA ALA A 309 -4.72 16.07 -9.26
C ALA A 309 -4.20 17.49 -8.94
N THR A 310 -5.11 18.46 -8.84
CA THR A 310 -4.85 19.88 -8.51
C THR A 310 -4.28 20.04 -7.11
N ALA A 311 -4.95 19.55 -6.07
CA ALA A 311 -4.47 19.60 -4.68
C ALA A 311 -3.12 18.89 -4.53
N ARG A 312 -2.98 17.68 -5.10
CA ARG A 312 -1.70 16.95 -5.14
C ARG A 312 -0.62 17.72 -5.92
N GLN A 313 -0.96 18.59 -6.87
CA GLN A 313 0.00 19.44 -7.59
C GLN A 313 0.40 20.68 -6.79
N ALA A 314 -0.54 21.38 -6.13
CA ALA A 314 -0.25 22.50 -5.24
C ALA A 314 0.66 22.07 -4.06
N ALA A 315 0.33 20.96 -3.39
CA ALA A 315 1.16 20.39 -2.33
C ALA A 315 2.60 20.07 -2.80
N ARG A 316 2.75 19.51 -4.03
CA ARG A 316 4.05 19.26 -4.66
C ARG A 316 4.80 20.54 -5.06
N GLN A 317 4.10 21.63 -5.36
CA GLN A 317 4.73 22.93 -5.63
C GLN A 317 5.24 23.56 -4.33
N LEU A 318 4.42 23.59 -3.27
CA LEU A 318 4.84 24.19 -2.00
C LEU A 318 6.03 23.46 -1.38
N LEU A 319 5.99 22.12 -1.33
CA LEU A 319 7.13 21.34 -0.82
C LEU A 319 8.43 21.59 -1.63
N ARG A 320 8.34 21.80 -2.95
CA ARG A 320 9.51 22.21 -3.77
C ARG A 320 9.96 23.63 -3.47
N ALA A 321 9.04 24.56 -3.21
CA ALA A 321 9.37 25.95 -2.88
C ALA A 321 10.06 26.04 -1.51
N LEU A 322 9.61 25.26 -0.52
CA LEU A 322 10.26 25.14 0.79
C LEU A 322 11.63 24.44 0.67
N GLU A 323 11.73 23.32 -0.05
CA GLU A 323 13.02 22.65 -0.32
C GLU A 323 14.00 23.58 -1.07
N GLY A 324 13.50 24.42 -1.98
CA GLY A 324 14.24 25.44 -2.71
C GLY A 324 14.74 26.57 -1.81
N ARG A 325 13.83 27.20 -1.02
CA ARG A 325 14.20 28.24 -0.03
C ARG A 325 15.23 27.71 0.97
N ARG A 326 15.07 26.47 1.45
CA ARG A 326 15.98 25.87 2.42
C ARG A 326 17.34 25.54 1.81
N ARG A 327 17.39 24.97 0.60
CA ARG A 327 18.66 24.79 -0.12
C ARG A 327 19.34 26.13 -0.42
N TRP A 328 18.57 27.17 -0.76
CA TRP A 328 19.09 28.53 -0.92
C TRP A 328 19.68 29.07 0.38
N ALA A 329 18.97 28.98 1.51
CA ALA A 329 19.48 29.41 2.81
C ALA A 329 20.78 28.66 3.19
N LEU A 330 20.80 27.34 3.06
CA LEU A 330 21.98 26.51 3.34
C LEU A 330 23.18 26.78 2.40
N THR A 331 22.96 27.40 1.24
CA THR A 331 24.00 27.67 0.23
C THR A 331 24.45 29.15 0.22
N TYR A 332 23.59 30.08 0.64
CA TYR A 332 23.78 31.53 0.44
C TYR A 332 23.56 32.40 1.70
N ALA A 333 23.16 31.84 2.84
CA ALA A 333 23.00 32.63 4.09
C ALA A 333 24.33 32.90 4.83
N ALA A 334 25.47 32.39 4.34
CA ALA A 334 26.76 32.52 5.02
C ALA A 334 27.40 33.92 4.88
N ASP A 335 27.31 34.54 3.70
CA ASP A 335 27.97 35.83 3.40
C ASP A 335 27.16 36.65 2.38
N ARG A 336 26.82 37.91 2.71
CA ARG A 336 26.35 38.87 1.70
C ARG A 336 26.45 40.36 2.10
N PRO A 337 27.39 41.14 1.52
CA PRO A 337 27.25 42.60 1.45
C PRO A 337 26.25 43.02 0.35
N PRO A 338 25.72 44.27 0.37
CA PRO A 338 24.74 44.73 -0.62
C PRO A 338 25.36 44.85 -2.03
N ALA A 339 24.59 44.46 -3.05
CA ALA A 339 25.06 44.44 -4.44
C ALA A 339 24.84 45.78 -5.16
N ALA A 340 25.91 46.32 -5.76
CA ALA A 340 25.82 47.35 -6.80
C ALA A 340 25.62 46.69 -8.18
N ALA A 341 24.89 47.36 -9.08
CA ALA A 341 24.57 46.81 -10.40
C ALA A 341 25.58 47.25 -11.48
N VAL A 342 26.17 46.28 -12.17
CA VAL A 342 26.92 46.46 -13.42
C VAL A 342 26.42 45.41 -14.41
N GLY A 343 26.20 45.79 -15.67
CA GLY A 343 25.67 44.91 -16.70
C GLY A 343 26.76 44.15 -17.44
N GLU A 344 26.94 42.88 -17.13
CA GLU A 344 27.69 41.91 -17.96
C GLU A 344 26.75 41.16 -18.93
N PRO A 345 27.26 40.57 -20.03
CA PRO A 345 26.46 39.69 -20.88
C PRO A 345 25.93 38.49 -20.07
N TYR A 346 24.61 38.42 -19.88
CA TYR A 346 23.94 37.43 -19.04
C TYR A 346 24.08 36.00 -19.59
N HIS A 347 25.14 35.31 -19.19
CA HIS A 347 25.26 33.86 -19.37
C HIS A 347 24.20 33.14 -18.51
N ILE A 348 23.12 32.72 -19.16
CA ILE A 348 22.05 31.95 -18.52
C ILE A 348 22.63 30.61 -18.06
N SER A 349 22.70 30.40 -16.75
CA SER A 349 23.28 29.17 -16.20
C SER A 349 22.41 27.96 -16.50
N VAL A 350 23.04 26.80 -16.65
CA VAL A 350 22.36 25.51 -16.89
C VAL A 350 21.34 25.23 -15.77
N GLN A 351 21.65 25.63 -14.54
CA GLN A 351 20.74 25.54 -13.41
C GLN A 351 19.48 26.39 -13.60
N HIS A 352 19.61 27.62 -14.12
CA HIS A 352 18.46 28.48 -14.43
C HIS A 352 17.55 27.85 -15.51
N VAL A 353 18.13 27.21 -16.54
CA VAL A 353 17.35 26.47 -17.55
C VAL A 353 16.59 25.30 -16.90
N LEU A 354 17.21 24.56 -15.98
CA LEU A 354 16.54 23.48 -15.22
C LEU A 354 15.45 24.00 -14.28
N ASP A 355 15.64 25.15 -13.65
CA ASP A 355 14.67 25.76 -12.73
C ASP A 355 13.44 26.29 -13.50
N VAL A 356 13.65 26.97 -14.63
CA VAL A 356 12.57 27.36 -15.56
C VAL A 356 11.85 26.12 -16.10
N GLY A 357 12.58 25.07 -16.46
CA GLY A 357 12.04 23.76 -16.82
C GLY A 357 11.14 23.16 -15.75
N GLY A 358 11.55 23.26 -14.48
CA GLY A 358 10.80 22.83 -13.30
C GLY A 358 9.49 23.59 -13.06
N LEU A 359 9.38 24.83 -13.56
CA LEU A 359 8.19 25.67 -13.47
C LEU A 359 7.20 25.46 -14.61
N MET A 360 7.62 24.99 -15.79
CA MET A 360 6.74 24.85 -16.96
C MET A 360 5.39 24.15 -16.68
N PRO A 361 5.31 23.06 -15.88
CA PRO A 361 4.04 22.38 -15.58
C PRO A 361 3.02 23.19 -14.77
N VAL A 362 3.32 24.43 -14.39
CA VAL A 362 2.43 25.34 -13.63
C VAL A 362 1.99 26.56 -14.46
N LEU A 363 2.53 26.74 -15.65
CA LEU A 363 2.29 27.91 -16.49
C LEU A 363 1.04 27.75 -17.36
N SER A 364 0.34 28.85 -17.64
CA SER A 364 -0.83 28.83 -18.53
C SER A 364 -0.43 28.41 -19.96
N GLY A 365 -1.36 27.87 -20.74
CA GLY A 365 -1.13 27.50 -22.14
C GLY A 365 -0.60 28.66 -23.00
N ARG A 366 -1.01 29.90 -22.71
CA ARG A 366 -0.50 31.12 -23.37
C ARG A 366 0.97 31.41 -22.99
N CYS A 367 1.32 31.23 -21.73
CA CYS A 367 2.70 31.36 -21.25
C CYS A 367 3.61 30.26 -21.82
N LEU A 368 3.12 29.02 -21.89
CA LEU A 368 3.83 27.89 -22.49
C LEU A 368 4.07 28.09 -23.99
N ALA A 369 3.06 28.59 -24.72
CA ALA A 369 3.22 28.93 -26.14
C ALA A 369 4.30 30.01 -26.36
N ALA A 370 4.29 31.08 -25.54
CA ALA A 370 5.30 32.15 -25.62
C ALA A 370 6.72 31.66 -25.25
N LEU A 371 6.84 30.77 -24.26
CA LEU A 371 8.13 30.21 -23.83
C LEU A 371 8.64 29.07 -24.73
N ARG A 372 7.81 28.53 -25.64
CA ARG A 372 8.13 27.35 -26.45
C ARG A 372 9.44 27.51 -27.22
N ALA A 373 9.53 28.54 -28.05
CA ALA A 373 10.71 28.82 -28.88
C ALA A 373 11.97 29.15 -28.04
N PRO A 374 11.98 30.13 -27.12
CA PRO A 374 13.18 30.46 -26.36
C PRO A 374 13.64 29.31 -25.45
N TYR A 375 12.74 28.54 -24.84
CA TYR A 375 13.15 27.39 -24.04
C TYR A 375 13.72 26.25 -24.90
N GLN A 376 13.14 25.97 -26.07
CA GLN A 376 13.70 24.98 -27.00
C GLN A 376 15.07 25.41 -27.55
N GLN A 377 15.30 26.72 -27.75
CA GLN A 377 16.61 27.26 -28.10
C GLN A 377 17.63 27.05 -26.96
N LEU A 378 17.31 27.45 -25.72
CA LEU A 378 18.19 27.23 -24.56
C LEU A 378 18.52 25.75 -24.33
N VAL A 379 17.53 24.85 -24.50
CA VAL A 379 17.76 23.41 -24.44
C VAL A 379 18.78 23.00 -25.52
N LYS A 380 18.58 23.40 -26.78
CA LYS A 380 19.49 23.11 -27.89
C LYS A 380 20.91 23.65 -27.64
N GLU A 381 21.04 24.84 -27.07
CA GLU A 381 22.33 25.43 -26.69
C GLU A 381 23.03 24.59 -25.60
N THR A 382 22.28 24.09 -24.60
CA THR A 382 22.85 23.13 -23.63
C THR A 382 23.16 21.75 -24.23
N GLU A 383 22.38 21.26 -25.22
CA GLU A 383 22.68 20.02 -25.97
C GLU A 383 23.98 20.17 -26.77
N VAL A 384 24.22 21.31 -27.42
CA VAL A 384 25.45 21.62 -28.18
C VAL A 384 26.65 21.73 -27.25
N ALA A 385 26.58 22.55 -26.21
CA ALA A 385 27.69 22.75 -25.28
C ALA A 385 28.10 21.44 -24.57
N ALA A 386 27.14 20.60 -24.17
CA ALA A 386 27.42 19.28 -23.60
C ALA A 386 28.01 18.29 -24.63
N SER A 387 27.70 18.46 -25.92
CA SER A 387 28.27 17.65 -27.00
C SER A 387 29.71 18.07 -27.32
N GLU A 388 29.99 19.37 -27.38
CA GLU A 388 31.36 19.87 -27.51
C GLU A 388 32.25 19.44 -26.34
N GLU A 389 31.75 19.51 -25.10
CA GLU A 389 32.51 19.10 -23.92
C GLU A 389 32.80 17.60 -23.95
N ARG A 390 31.82 16.77 -24.35
CA ARG A 390 32.06 15.34 -24.60
C ARG A 390 33.15 15.13 -25.65
N LEU A 391 33.16 15.91 -26.73
CA LEU A 391 34.20 15.82 -27.77
C LEU A 391 35.58 16.28 -27.26
N ARG A 392 35.67 17.36 -26.46
CA ARG A 392 36.92 17.81 -25.81
C ARG A 392 37.51 16.73 -24.90
N VAL A 393 36.67 16.12 -24.06
CA VAL A 393 37.05 15.02 -23.17
C VAL A 393 37.46 13.77 -23.96
N SER A 394 36.69 13.37 -24.99
CA SER A 394 37.01 12.20 -25.82
C SER A 394 38.22 12.40 -26.75
N ALA A 395 38.59 13.63 -27.09
CA ALA A 395 39.78 13.95 -27.86
C ALA A 395 41.09 13.90 -27.03
N GLY A 396 41.02 13.56 -25.74
CA GLY A 396 42.21 13.39 -24.90
C GLY A 396 42.88 14.70 -24.48
N ALA A 397 42.13 15.81 -24.40
CA ALA A 397 42.62 17.13 -24.01
C ALA A 397 42.98 17.21 -22.50
N VAL A 398 44.05 16.53 -22.10
CA VAL A 398 44.60 16.61 -20.74
C VAL A 398 45.29 17.96 -20.53
N HIS A 399 44.67 18.83 -19.73
CA HIS A 399 45.27 19.99 -19.06
C HIS A 399 46.25 20.85 -19.90
N SER A 400 45.77 21.48 -20.97
CA SER A 400 46.45 22.60 -21.64
C SER A 400 45.95 23.97 -21.17
N GLY A 401 45.96 24.19 -19.85
CA GLY A 401 45.84 25.54 -19.27
C GLY A 401 47.05 26.38 -19.71
N GLY A 402 46.81 27.55 -20.30
CA GLY A 402 47.89 28.39 -20.84
C GLY A 402 47.40 29.65 -21.55
N ALA A 403 47.00 29.53 -22.83
CA ALA A 403 46.88 30.70 -23.72
C ALA A 403 45.58 31.51 -23.58
N ALA A 404 44.40 30.87 -23.55
CA ALA A 404 43.12 31.58 -23.66
C ALA A 404 42.68 32.30 -22.36
N ALA A 405 43.03 31.76 -21.19
CA ALA A 405 42.62 32.33 -19.90
C ALA A 405 43.39 33.63 -19.56
N ALA A 406 44.62 33.78 -20.03
CA ALA A 406 45.48 34.93 -19.75
C ALA A 406 44.97 36.26 -20.35
N ALA A 407 44.06 36.21 -21.33
CA ALA A 407 43.46 37.38 -21.97
C ALA A 407 42.24 37.95 -21.22
N LEU A 408 41.71 37.23 -20.21
CA LEU A 408 40.52 37.65 -19.44
C LEU A 408 40.83 37.99 -17.97
N THR A 409 42.04 37.66 -17.48
CA THR A 409 42.48 37.94 -16.10
C THR A 409 42.67 39.43 -15.75
N THR A 410 42.44 40.34 -16.69
CA THR A 410 42.38 41.80 -16.46
C THR A 410 40.96 42.33 -16.19
N VAL A 411 39.94 41.47 -16.14
CA VAL A 411 38.60 41.82 -15.63
C VAL A 411 38.34 41.05 -14.32
N THR A 412 38.42 41.75 -13.19
CA THR A 412 38.18 41.18 -11.87
C THR A 412 36.69 41.11 -11.53
N THR A 413 35.96 40.13 -12.08
CA THR A 413 34.61 39.79 -11.64
C THR A 413 34.59 38.54 -10.76
N LEU A 414 33.95 38.65 -9.59
CA LEU A 414 33.95 37.66 -8.51
C LEU A 414 32.92 36.55 -8.74
N GLN A 415 32.97 35.90 -9.90
CA GLN A 415 32.17 34.70 -10.19
C GLN A 415 33.08 33.55 -10.62
N ALA A 416 32.91 32.38 -10.00
CA ALA A 416 33.49 31.15 -10.51
C ALA A 416 32.95 30.89 -11.93
N PRO A 417 33.79 30.42 -12.87
CA PRO A 417 33.38 30.28 -14.27
C PRO A 417 32.13 29.40 -14.40
N PRO A 418 31.17 29.77 -15.28
CA PRO A 418 29.89 29.09 -15.36
C PRO A 418 30.07 27.61 -15.67
N ARG A 419 29.55 26.74 -14.79
CA ARG A 419 29.68 25.28 -14.90
C ARG A 419 29.21 24.82 -16.28
N VAL A 420 30.14 24.21 -17.04
CA VAL A 420 29.87 23.61 -18.35
C VAL A 420 28.78 22.54 -18.22
N PRO A 421 27.74 22.52 -19.08
CA PRO A 421 26.69 21.51 -19.04
C PRO A 421 27.25 20.11 -19.32
N SER A 422 26.95 19.15 -18.45
CA SER A 422 27.20 17.74 -18.76
C SER A 422 26.09 17.15 -19.62
N SER A 423 26.34 15.99 -20.23
CA SER A 423 25.30 15.23 -20.94
C SER A 423 24.13 14.83 -20.03
N VAL A 424 24.34 14.71 -18.71
CA VAL A 424 23.27 14.46 -17.73
C VAL A 424 22.38 15.69 -17.55
N ASP A 425 22.97 16.89 -17.56
CA ASP A 425 22.24 18.15 -17.44
C ASP A 425 21.45 18.44 -18.73
N ALA A 426 22.05 18.24 -19.91
CA ALA A 426 21.35 18.36 -21.20
C ALA A 426 20.16 17.38 -21.31
N ILE A 427 20.33 16.12 -20.88
CA ILE A 427 19.23 15.15 -20.80
C ILE A 427 18.14 15.61 -19.81
N ALA A 428 18.49 16.29 -18.72
CA ALA A 428 17.53 16.87 -17.77
C ALA A 428 16.80 18.10 -18.34
N CYS A 429 17.47 18.97 -19.11
CA CYS A 429 16.82 20.04 -19.87
C CYS A 429 15.81 19.48 -20.88
N ALA A 430 16.20 18.46 -21.66
CA ALA A 430 15.34 17.75 -22.59
C ALA A 430 14.13 17.05 -21.91
N THR A 431 14.31 16.58 -20.67
CA THR A 431 13.25 15.98 -19.81
C THR A 431 12.14 16.98 -19.46
N TYR A 432 12.44 18.28 -19.41
CA TYR A 432 11.43 19.34 -19.28
C TYR A 432 10.88 19.78 -20.64
N ALA A 433 11.69 19.77 -21.69
CA ALA A 433 11.28 20.12 -23.04
C ALA A 433 10.18 19.20 -23.61
N THR A 434 10.01 17.97 -23.10
CA THR A 434 8.93 17.07 -23.55
C THR A 434 7.53 17.64 -23.31
N ASN A 435 7.36 18.58 -22.38
CA ASN A 435 6.08 19.25 -22.11
C ASN A 435 5.71 20.32 -23.15
N LEU A 436 6.59 20.62 -24.11
CA LEU A 436 6.41 21.59 -25.19
C LEU A 436 6.24 20.95 -26.58
N LEU A 437 6.23 19.62 -26.64
CA LEU A 437 6.02 18.85 -27.86
C LEU A 437 4.53 18.88 -28.23
N GLN A 438 4.23 18.93 -29.52
CA GLN A 438 2.86 18.94 -30.07
C GLN A 438 2.60 17.83 -31.08
N SER A 439 3.65 17.18 -31.62
CA SER A 439 3.52 16.05 -32.52
C SER A 439 4.44 14.87 -32.17
N ASN A 440 4.08 13.69 -32.65
CA ASN A 440 4.93 12.49 -32.54
C ASN A 440 6.23 12.59 -33.35
N GLU A 441 6.29 13.46 -34.35
CA GLU A 441 7.48 13.70 -35.17
C GLU A 441 8.49 14.58 -34.43
N GLU A 442 8.02 15.66 -33.80
CA GLU A 442 8.82 16.46 -32.86
C GLU A 442 9.36 15.59 -31.72
N ALA A 443 8.49 14.72 -31.16
CA ALA A 443 8.86 13.80 -30.08
C ALA A 443 9.92 12.79 -30.54
N ARG A 444 9.77 12.21 -31.73
CA ARG A 444 10.75 11.29 -32.33
C ARG A 444 12.10 11.98 -32.56
N ALA A 445 12.10 13.20 -33.11
CA ALA A 445 13.31 13.97 -33.36
C ALA A 445 14.01 14.38 -32.05
N ALA A 446 13.27 14.78 -31.02
CA ALA A 446 13.80 15.08 -29.70
C ALA A 446 14.40 13.84 -29.01
N LEU A 447 13.71 12.69 -29.09
CA LEU A 447 14.22 11.41 -28.59
C LEU A 447 15.50 10.98 -29.34
N GLN A 448 15.58 11.17 -30.66
CA GLN A 448 16.78 10.86 -31.43
C GLN A 448 17.99 11.70 -31.00
N ARG A 449 17.84 13.02 -30.79
CA ARG A 449 18.91 13.87 -30.24
C ARG A 449 19.35 13.41 -28.86
N ALA A 450 18.39 13.17 -27.96
CA ALA A 450 18.69 12.72 -26.60
C ALA A 450 19.35 11.33 -26.56
N ILE A 451 19.08 10.44 -27.52
CA ILE A 451 19.78 9.16 -27.66
C ILE A 451 21.24 9.36 -28.08
N GLY A 452 21.55 10.32 -28.97
CA GLY A 452 22.93 10.65 -29.33
C GLY A 452 23.78 11.16 -28.15
N LEU A 453 23.14 11.81 -27.17
CA LEU A 453 23.77 12.25 -25.92
C LEU A 453 24.04 11.10 -24.92
N ILE A 454 23.46 9.90 -25.12
CA ILE A 454 23.74 8.73 -24.28
C ILE A 454 25.13 8.20 -24.65
N ASP A 455 25.98 8.00 -23.64
CA ASP A 455 27.16 7.17 -23.81
C ASP A 455 26.82 5.68 -23.66
N THR A 456 26.92 4.96 -24.78
CA THR A 456 26.65 3.52 -24.86
C THR A 456 27.88 2.67 -24.53
N GLY A 457 29.09 3.25 -24.57
CA GLY A 457 30.34 2.51 -24.34
C GLY A 457 30.59 2.15 -22.86
N ALA A 458 30.36 3.08 -21.94
CA ALA A 458 30.89 2.94 -20.58
C ALA A 458 30.01 2.19 -19.55
N ARG A 459 28.71 1.91 -19.81
CA ARG A 459 27.78 1.48 -18.74
C ARG A 459 26.74 0.42 -19.14
N ARG A 460 26.81 -0.75 -18.49
CA ARG A 460 25.79 -1.84 -18.55
C ARG A 460 24.38 -1.47 -18.05
N ARG A 461 24.14 -0.25 -17.53
CA ARG A 461 22.84 0.20 -17.01
C ARG A 461 22.58 1.67 -17.36
N LEU A 462 21.42 1.95 -17.96
CA LEU A 462 21.02 3.31 -18.35
C LEU A 462 20.87 4.25 -17.13
N PRO A 463 21.34 5.51 -17.21
CA PRO A 463 21.15 6.52 -16.18
C PRO A 463 19.67 6.72 -15.79
N ARG A 464 19.42 7.19 -14.57
CA ARG A 464 18.06 7.40 -14.05
C ARG A 464 17.32 8.52 -14.79
N THR A 465 18.04 9.57 -15.20
CA THR A 465 17.52 10.67 -16.05
C THR A 465 17.09 10.14 -17.42
N THR A 466 17.95 9.40 -18.12
CA THR A 466 17.64 8.75 -19.40
C THR A 466 16.41 7.84 -19.31
N ARG A 467 16.30 7.04 -18.23
CA ARG A 467 15.11 6.18 -17.99
C ARG A 467 13.84 6.97 -17.66
N GLN A 468 13.95 8.18 -17.11
CA GLN A 468 12.81 9.06 -16.89
C GLN A 468 12.35 9.72 -18.19
N LEU A 469 13.29 10.24 -19.00
CA LEU A 469 13.02 10.80 -20.32
C LEU A 469 12.31 9.78 -21.24
N LEU A 470 12.80 8.55 -21.30
CA LEU A 470 12.17 7.45 -22.06
C LEU A 470 10.73 7.15 -21.60
N ARG A 471 10.45 7.26 -20.29
CA ARG A 471 9.09 7.09 -19.75
C ARG A 471 8.17 8.24 -20.13
N GLN A 472 8.65 9.49 -20.09
CA GLN A 472 7.87 10.65 -20.51
C GLN A 472 7.60 10.65 -22.01
N PHE A 473 8.54 10.18 -22.85
CA PHE A 473 8.25 9.96 -24.27
C PHE A 473 7.20 8.86 -24.49
N ALA A 474 7.25 7.75 -23.75
CA ALA A 474 6.21 6.72 -23.83
C ALA A 474 4.83 7.25 -23.38
N GLU A 475 4.79 8.08 -22.34
CA GLU A 475 3.58 8.75 -21.85
C GLU A 475 3.06 9.78 -22.86
N PHE A 476 3.93 10.58 -23.49
CA PHE A 476 3.57 11.49 -24.58
C PHE A 476 2.94 10.73 -25.75
N CYS A 477 3.60 9.67 -26.24
CA CYS A 477 3.08 8.83 -27.33
C CYS A 477 1.79 8.06 -26.97
N SER A 478 1.45 7.89 -25.68
CA SER A 478 0.13 7.37 -25.28
C SER A 478 -0.97 8.42 -25.27
N ARG A 479 -0.64 9.70 -25.03
CA ARG A 479 -1.57 10.84 -25.10
C ARG A 479 -1.80 11.32 -26.53
N HIS A 480 -0.78 11.16 -27.38
CA HIS A 480 -0.82 11.39 -28.82
C HIS A 480 -0.69 10.04 -29.55
N PRO A 481 -1.69 9.14 -29.47
CA PRO A 481 -1.57 7.81 -30.04
C PRO A 481 -1.34 7.87 -31.56
N LEU A 482 -0.25 7.26 -32.02
CA LEU A 482 -0.09 6.92 -33.43
C LEU A 482 -1.25 5.99 -33.87
N PRO A 483 -1.73 6.08 -35.12
CA PRO A 483 -2.79 5.22 -35.62
C PRO A 483 -2.42 3.74 -35.38
N ASN A 484 -3.22 3.09 -34.55
CA ASN A 484 -2.79 1.87 -33.85
C ASN A 484 -2.88 0.66 -34.78
N CYS A 485 -1.74 0.22 -35.32
CA CYS A 485 -1.64 -0.97 -36.16
C CYS A 485 -2.16 -2.26 -35.50
N LYS A 486 -2.29 -2.30 -34.17
CA LYS A 486 -2.87 -3.42 -33.40
C LYS A 486 -4.38 -3.30 -33.13
N LEU A 487 -5.03 -2.22 -33.60
CA LEU A 487 -6.50 -2.10 -33.71
C LEU A 487 -6.97 -2.34 -35.16
N THR A 488 -6.10 -2.89 -36.01
CA THR A 488 -6.55 -3.61 -37.21
C THR A 488 -7.33 -4.87 -36.80
N PRO A 489 -8.23 -5.40 -37.65
CA PRO A 489 -8.93 -6.66 -37.36
C PRO A 489 -7.98 -7.84 -37.05
N VAL A 490 -6.82 -7.86 -37.69
CA VAL A 490 -5.75 -8.85 -37.46
C VAL A 490 -5.19 -8.73 -36.04
N GLY A 491 -4.79 -7.54 -35.60
CA GLY A 491 -4.27 -7.31 -34.25
C GLY A 491 -5.30 -7.56 -33.14
N LEU A 492 -6.59 -7.44 -33.44
CA LEU A 492 -7.68 -7.78 -32.53
C LEU A 492 -7.85 -9.31 -32.40
N GLN A 493 -7.76 -10.07 -33.50
CA GLN A 493 -7.73 -11.54 -33.45
C GLN A 493 -6.51 -12.10 -32.71
N GLU A 494 -5.33 -11.48 -32.85
CA GLU A 494 -4.15 -11.89 -32.06
C GLU A 494 -4.37 -11.68 -30.55
N ARG A 495 -4.97 -10.56 -30.15
CA ARG A 495 -5.28 -10.29 -28.72
C ARG A 495 -6.18 -11.35 -28.10
N LEU A 496 -7.22 -11.80 -28.82
CA LEU A 496 -8.15 -12.83 -28.34
C LEU A 496 -7.47 -14.20 -28.17
N LYS A 497 -6.50 -14.54 -29.04
CA LYS A 497 -5.68 -15.75 -28.88
C LYS A 497 -4.78 -15.64 -27.64
N TRP A 498 -4.15 -14.49 -27.43
CA TRP A 498 -3.28 -14.26 -26.27
C TRP A 498 -4.02 -14.19 -24.93
N SER A 499 -5.27 -13.70 -24.86
CA SER A 499 -6.06 -13.73 -23.61
C SER A 499 -6.45 -15.15 -23.24
N SER A 500 -7.02 -15.92 -24.17
CA SER A 500 -7.38 -17.33 -23.96
C SER A 500 -6.18 -18.18 -23.50
N TYR A 501 -4.99 -17.95 -24.08
CA TYR A 501 -3.76 -18.64 -23.66
C TYR A 501 -3.35 -18.32 -22.20
N LEU A 502 -3.53 -17.08 -21.75
CA LEU A 502 -3.20 -16.67 -20.38
C LEU A 502 -4.21 -17.22 -19.36
N GLU A 503 -5.50 -17.22 -19.69
CA GLU A 503 -6.55 -17.82 -18.88
C GLU A 503 -6.34 -19.34 -18.71
N ALA A 504 -6.01 -20.06 -19.79
CA ALA A 504 -5.69 -21.48 -19.75
C ALA A 504 -4.48 -21.78 -18.85
N ARG A 505 -3.44 -20.93 -18.91
CA ARG A 505 -2.24 -21.04 -18.06
C ARG A 505 -2.57 -20.86 -16.59
N ASP A 506 -3.28 -19.79 -16.25
CA ASP A 506 -3.49 -19.39 -14.86
C ASP A 506 -4.51 -20.33 -14.17
N THR A 507 -5.51 -20.82 -14.91
CA THR A 507 -6.42 -21.85 -14.43
C THR A 507 -5.69 -23.19 -14.20
N ALA A 508 -4.82 -23.62 -15.13
CA ALA A 508 -4.04 -24.85 -14.97
C ALA A 508 -3.03 -24.76 -13.80
N LEU A 509 -2.42 -23.60 -13.55
CA LEU A 509 -1.57 -23.38 -12.38
C LEU A 509 -2.37 -23.46 -11.07
N ALA A 510 -3.54 -22.84 -11.02
CA ALA A 510 -4.42 -22.86 -9.84
C ALA A 510 -4.95 -24.26 -9.49
N LEU A 511 -5.20 -25.11 -10.50
CA LEU A 511 -5.75 -26.45 -10.31
C LEU A 511 -4.69 -27.51 -9.95
N PHE A 512 -3.53 -27.48 -10.60
CA PHE A 512 -2.56 -28.57 -10.51
C PHE A 512 -1.33 -28.26 -9.64
N GLY A 513 -1.09 -26.98 -9.31
CA GLY A 513 -0.04 -26.53 -8.38
C GLY A 513 1.41 -26.71 -8.85
N SER A 514 1.73 -27.80 -9.55
CA SER A 514 3.05 -28.08 -10.11
C SER A 514 3.20 -27.47 -11.51
N ALA A 515 4.32 -26.78 -11.72
CA ALA A 515 4.60 -26.08 -12.98
C ALA A 515 4.76 -27.00 -14.20
N GLN A 516 4.85 -28.32 -14.02
CA GLN A 516 4.93 -29.28 -15.12
C GLN A 516 3.53 -29.75 -15.54
N GLN A 517 2.71 -30.26 -14.61
CA GLN A 517 1.34 -30.69 -14.90
C GLN A 517 0.49 -29.53 -15.44
N ALA A 518 0.67 -28.33 -14.89
CA ALA A 518 0.01 -27.12 -15.38
C ALA A 518 0.36 -26.79 -16.85
N ARG A 519 1.56 -27.09 -17.35
CA ARG A 519 1.94 -26.83 -18.76
C ARG A 519 1.25 -27.76 -19.75
N ASP A 520 1.06 -29.01 -19.37
CA ASP A 520 0.44 -30.00 -20.24
C ASP A 520 -1.09 -29.85 -20.22
N ALA A 521 -1.68 -29.61 -19.05
CA ALA A 521 -3.09 -29.22 -18.94
C ALA A 521 -3.41 -27.90 -19.65
N MET A 522 -2.56 -26.86 -19.54
CA MET A 522 -2.73 -25.57 -20.23
C MET A 522 -2.89 -25.74 -21.75
N LYS A 523 -2.17 -26.66 -22.39
CA LYS A 523 -2.29 -26.91 -23.84
C LYS A 523 -3.67 -27.48 -24.18
N GLU A 524 -4.15 -28.46 -23.41
CA GLU A 524 -5.47 -29.07 -23.61
C GLU A 524 -6.58 -28.04 -23.33
N MET A 525 -6.48 -27.26 -22.25
CA MET A 525 -7.44 -26.19 -21.92
C MET A 525 -7.47 -25.08 -22.97
N TYR A 526 -6.32 -24.61 -23.47
CA TYR A 526 -6.27 -23.56 -24.50
C TYR A 526 -6.94 -24.00 -25.81
N LEU A 527 -6.78 -25.26 -26.21
CA LEU A 527 -7.45 -25.83 -27.38
C LEU A 527 -8.94 -26.10 -27.13
N ASN A 528 -9.31 -26.47 -25.90
CA ASN A 528 -10.67 -26.77 -25.47
C ASN A 528 -11.40 -25.57 -24.84
N HIS A 529 -11.04 -24.32 -25.19
CA HIS A 529 -11.74 -23.10 -24.75
C HIS A 529 -11.88 -22.98 -23.21
N ASN A 530 -10.79 -23.23 -22.48
CA ASN A 530 -10.69 -23.31 -21.02
C ASN A 530 -11.51 -24.42 -20.35
N GLN A 531 -12.13 -25.34 -21.12
CA GLN A 531 -12.76 -26.52 -20.55
C GLN A 531 -11.71 -27.59 -20.23
N LEU A 532 -11.77 -28.11 -19.00
CA LEU A 532 -11.10 -29.35 -18.65
C LEU A 532 -11.77 -30.50 -19.37
N ARG A 533 -10.99 -31.45 -19.88
CA ARG A 533 -11.50 -32.71 -20.39
C ARG A 533 -12.14 -33.52 -19.25
N GLU A 534 -13.33 -34.06 -19.49
CA GLU A 534 -13.99 -34.96 -18.53
C GLU A 534 -13.11 -36.19 -18.27
N LEU A 535 -12.55 -36.29 -17.05
CA LEU A 535 -11.66 -37.37 -16.66
C LEU A 535 -12.40 -38.71 -16.44
N ARG A 536 -13.70 -38.65 -16.17
CA ARG A 536 -14.64 -39.77 -16.05
C ARG A 536 -16.01 -39.30 -16.54
N SER A 537 -16.78 -40.17 -17.20
CA SER A 537 -18.16 -39.86 -17.56
C SER A 537 -19.06 -39.89 -16.33
N ALA A 538 -20.20 -39.17 -16.39
CA ALA A 538 -21.17 -39.12 -15.29
C ALA A 538 -21.65 -40.51 -14.81
N ALA A 539 -21.72 -41.50 -15.71
CA ALA A 539 -22.08 -42.88 -15.36
C ALA A 539 -21.02 -43.56 -14.47
N VAL A 540 -19.72 -43.33 -14.73
CA VAL A 540 -18.64 -43.86 -13.88
C VAL A 540 -18.63 -43.16 -12.52
N ILE A 541 -18.82 -41.84 -12.49
CA ILE A 541 -18.91 -41.06 -11.24
C ILE A 541 -20.10 -41.54 -10.39
N ALA A 542 -21.25 -41.83 -11.01
CA ALA A 542 -22.41 -42.39 -10.32
C ALA A 542 -22.14 -43.80 -9.77
N GLN A 543 -21.43 -44.65 -10.52
CA GLN A 543 -21.03 -45.99 -10.07
C GLN A 543 -20.03 -45.92 -8.91
N ASP A 544 -18.95 -45.13 -9.03
CA ASP A 544 -17.97 -44.88 -7.95
C ASP A 544 -18.70 -44.42 -6.67
N SER A 545 -19.67 -43.50 -6.82
CA SER A 545 -20.47 -42.97 -5.70
C SER A 545 -21.37 -44.03 -5.06
N ALA A 546 -21.97 -44.91 -5.86
CA ALA A 546 -22.82 -46.00 -5.39
C ALA A 546 -21.99 -47.09 -4.67
N ASP A 547 -20.80 -47.42 -5.17
CA ASP A 547 -19.90 -48.40 -4.55
C ASP A 547 -19.33 -47.86 -3.22
N VAL A 548 -18.93 -46.59 -3.16
CA VAL A 548 -18.57 -45.91 -1.90
C VAL A 548 -19.75 -45.90 -0.93
N ALA A 549 -20.97 -45.60 -1.39
CA ALA A 549 -22.16 -45.64 -0.55
C ALA A 549 -22.44 -47.05 -0.01
N ALA A 550 -22.26 -48.10 -0.83
CA ALA A 550 -22.44 -49.49 -0.40
C ALA A 550 -21.39 -49.95 0.63
N ILE A 551 -20.16 -49.42 0.57
CA ILE A 551 -19.07 -49.71 1.51
C ILE A 551 -19.30 -49.04 2.88
N PHE A 552 -19.67 -47.75 2.90
CA PHE A 552 -19.81 -46.98 4.14
C PHE A 552 -21.22 -47.01 4.74
N PHE A 553 -22.25 -47.23 3.92
CA PHE A 553 -23.66 -47.35 4.33
C PHE A 553 -24.27 -48.66 3.80
N PRO A 554 -23.71 -49.83 4.15
CA PRO A 554 -24.25 -51.12 3.72
C PRO A 554 -25.71 -51.24 4.18
N ALA A 555 -26.60 -51.54 3.24
CA ALA A 555 -28.03 -51.56 3.49
C ALA A 555 -28.36 -52.53 4.64
N LEU A 556 -28.94 -51.98 5.73
CA LEU A 556 -29.32 -52.77 6.89
C LEU A 556 -30.22 -53.94 6.44
N PRO A 557 -29.91 -55.19 6.84
CA PRO A 557 -30.70 -56.34 6.41
C PRO A 557 -32.14 -56.17 6.86
N PRO A 558 -33.14 -56.44 5.99
CA PRO A 558 -34.52 -56.05 6.23
C PRO A 558 -35.03 -56.66 7.54
N ALA A 559 -35.45 -55.78 8.46
CA ALA A 559 -35.92 -56.10 9.81
C ALA A 559 -37.29 -56.80 9.79
N GLY A 560 -37.34 -58.02 9.22
CA GLY A 560 -38.59 -58.61 8.72
C GLY A 560 -38.66 -60.13 8.67
N THR A 561 -37.72 -60.88 9.27
CA THR A 561 -37.91 -62.33 9.50
C THR A 561 -37.69 -62.74 10.95
N ARG A 562 -38.78 -62.71 11.74
CA ARG A 562 -38.87 -63.42 13.03
C ARG A 562 -38.76 -64.93 12.79
N ARG A 563 -37.54 -65.48 12.75
CA ARG A 563 -37.33 -66.92 12.88
C ARG A 563 -37.69 -67.34 14.30
N ALA A 564 -38.82 -68.01 14.46
CA ALA A 564 -39.25 -68.55 15.75
C ALA A 564 -38.23 -69.58 16.28
N CYS A 565 -37.85 -69.47 17.55
CA CYS A 565 -36.97 -70.43 18.24
C CYS A 565 -37.72 -71.73 18.62
N GLY A 566 -38.25 -72.44 17.63
CA GLY A 566 -38.85 -73.76 17.80
C GLY A 566 -37.78 -74.85 17.88
N ARG A 567 -37.03 -74.96 19.00
CA ARG A 567 -35.94 -75.94 19.10
C ARG A 567 -35.63 -76.51 20.50
N SER A 568 -36.55 -77.29 21.07
CA SER A 568 -36.16 -78.51 21.78
C SER A 568 -37.25 -79.59 21.62
N GLY A 569 -36.86 -80.84 21.35
CA GLY A 569 -37.81 -81.87 20.90
C GLY A 569 -37.15 -83.14 20.36
N ARG A 570 -36.08 -83.63 21.00
CA ARG A 570 -35.47 -84.92 20.64
C ARG A 570 -36.33 -86.08 21.16
N ARG A 571 -36.96 -86.84 20.27
CA ARG A 571 -37.27 -88.27 20.47
C ARG A 571 -36.87 -88.99 19.17
N CYS A 572 -35.86 -89.88 19.20
CA CYS A 572 -35.85 -91.25 19.73
C CYS A 572 -36.30 -92.24 18.64
N ARG A 573 -35.42 -93.19 18.28
CA ARG A 573 -35.66 -94.23 17.26
C ARG A 573 -36.00 -95.55 17.94
N THR A 574 -37.29 -95.86 18.06
CA THR A 574 -37.84 -97.21 18.33
C THR A 574 -39.29 -97.23 17.86
N CYS A 575 -39.70 -98.29 17.14
CA CYS A 575 -41.03 -98.54 16.52
C CYS A 575 -41.61 -97.40 15.62
N GLY A 576 -42.50 -97.67 14.67
CA GLY A 576 -42.94 -98.95 14.09
C GLY A 576 -44.19 -98.76 13.20
N ALA A 577 -44.22 -99.39 12.02
CA ALA A 577 -45.31 -99.42 11.02
C ALA A 577 -45.57 -98.14 10.15
N PRO A 578 -46.17 -98.29 8.93
CA PRO A 578 -46.47 -97.22 7.93
C PRO A 578 -48.00 -96.87 7.92
N PRO A 579 -48.64 -96.16 6.94
CA PRO A 579 -48.24 -95.63 5.61
C PRO A 579 -48.44 -94.07 5.49
N THR A 580 -48.78 -93.33 4.40
CA THR A 580 -49.47 -93.59 3.10
C THR A 580 -49.15 -92.52 2.01
N ARG A 581 -49.79 -92.64 0.83
CA ARG A 581 -49.65 -91.83 -0.42
C ARG A 581 -50.29 -90.42 -0.38
N CYS A 582 -49.75 -89.48 -1.17
CA CYS A 582 -50.38 -88.72 -2.29
C CYS A 582 -49.72 -87.35 -2.56
N ARG A 583 -49.94 -86.61 -3.67
CA ARG A 583 -49.90 -86.93 -5.12
C ARG A 583 -49.97 -85.59 -5.91
N GLY A 584 -49.10 -85.38 -6.91
CA GLY A 584 -49.23 -84.35 -7.96
C GLY A 584 -48.81 -82.90 -7.63
N THR A 585 -48.76 -81.93 -8.56
CA THR A 585 -48.29 -81.93 -9.98
C THR A 585 -48.49 -80.54 -10.64
N CYS A 586 -47.50 -80.08 -11.41
CA CYS A 586 -47.60 -79.12 -12.51
C CYS A 586 -47.96 -77.64 -12.21
N GLY A 587 -47.39 -76.73 -13.01
CA GLY A 587 -47.65 -75.28 -13.01
C GLY A 587 -46.57 -74.53 -13.78
N THR A 588 -46.91 -73.91 -14.91
CA THR A 588 -45.93 -73.22 -15.79
C THR A 588 -46.48 -71.90 -16.33
N ARG A 589 -45.63 -70.88 -16.51
CA ARG A 589 -45.39 -70.15 -17.78
C ARG A 589 -44.83 -68.71 -17.64
N ARG A 590 -43.80 -68.49 -18.48
CA ARG A 590 -43.55 -67.31 -19.35
C ARG A 590 -43.06 -65.98 -18.78
N CYS A 591 -42.17 -65.40 -19.58
CA CYS A 591 -41.51 -64.11 -19.45
C CYS A 591 -42.27 -63.01 -20.23
N ARG A 592 -41.94 -61.75 -19.93
CA ARG A 592 -41.82 -60.68 -20.93
C ARG A 592 -40.91 -59.55 -20.42
N THR A 593 -39.96 -59.15 -21.24
CA THR A 593 -39.31 -57.83 -21.18
C THR A 593 -40.18 -56.79 -21.91
N PRO A 594 -39.88 -55.49 -21.73
CA PRO A 594 -39.41 -54.73 -22.88
C PRO A 594 -38.16 -53.87 -22.59
N THR A 595 -37.50 -53.44 -23.67
CA THR A 595 -36.40 -52.46 -23.72
C THR A 595 -36.93 -51.03 -23.97
N PRO A 596 -36.09 -49.97 -23.83
CA PRO A 596 -36.57 -48.62 -23.49
C PRO A 596 -36.77 -47.67 -24.68
N THR A 597 -37.24 -46.47 -24.34
CA THR A 597 -37.01 -45.19 -25.05
C THR A 597 -36.06 -44.33 -24.23
#